data_AF-A0A5D3FXH4-F1
#
_entry.id   AF-A0A5D3FXH4-F1
#
_cell.length_a   1.000
_cell.length_b   1.000
_cell.length_c   1.000
_cell.angle_alpha   90.00
_cell.angle_beta   90.00
_cell.angle_gamma   90.00
#
_symmetry.space_group_name_H-M   'P 1'
#
loop_
_entity.id
_entity.type
_entity.pdbx_description
1 polymer ?
#
loop_
_entity_poly.entity_id
_entity_poly.type
_entity_poly.pdbx_seq_one_letter_code
_entity_poly.pdbx_strand_id
1 'polypeptide(L)'
;MTQPYGRLDPLYEAVRVRAPQVEAARVHRGITTQAQGGEPLLFIRVSYRTNGPRRVVWDDGLGVYRWDSGPNAGVQLGRDPEQAADRIAQALGAPFDPAPATE
;
A
#
# COMPACT_ATOMS: atom_id res chain seq x y z
N MET A 1 -2.88 22.90 -6.91
CA MET A 1 -2.74 22.42 -5.52
C MET A 1 -2.61 20.90 -5.56
N THR A 2 -1.41 20.38 -5.82
CA THR A 2 -1.17 18.94 -5.94
C THR A 2 -0.95 18.38 -4.53
N GLN A 3 -1.93 17.62 -4.04
CA GLN A 3 -1.91 17.06 -2.68
C GLN A 3 -0.68 16.16 -2.45
N PRO A 4 -0.12 16.11 -1.24
CA PRO A 4 1.19 15.51 -0.92
C PRO A 4 1.21 13.96 -0.94
N TYR A 5 0.24 13.31 -1.60
CA TYR A 5 0.19 11.86 -1.71
C TYR A 5 1.08 11.31 -2.83
N GLY A 6 1.87 12.14 -3.50
CA GLY A 6 2.37 11.92 -4.88
C GLY A 6 2.98 10.55 -5.22
N ARG A 7 3.50 9.80 -4.24
CA ARG A 7 3.95 8.41 -4.44
C ARG A 7 2.94 7.35 -3.99
N LEU A 8 2.08 7.59 -3.01
CA LEU A 8 1.00 6.65 -2.67
C LEU A 8 -0.17 6.70 -3.65
N ASP A 9 -0.36 7.81 -4.37
CA ASP A 9 -1.43 7.96 -5.35
C ASP A 9 -1.41 6.88 -6.46
N PRO A 10 -0.29 6.68 -7.18
CA PRO A 10 -0.24 5.65 -8.22
C PRO A 10 -0.39 4.23 -7.66
N LEU A 11 0.05 3.96 -6.42
CA LEU A 11 -0.18 2.68 -5.77
C LEU A 11 -1.66 2.45 -5.50
N TYR A 12 -2.38 3.45 -5.00
CA TYR A 12 -3.81 3.36 -4.75
C TYR A 12 -4.58 3.05 -6.06
N GLU A 13 -4.23 3.76 -7.14
CA GLU A 13 -4.83 3.53 -8.45
C GLU A 13 -4.52 2.12 -8.97
N ALA A 14 -3.26 1.68 -8.88
CA ALA A 14 -2.86 0.34 -9.29
C ALA A 14 -3.62 -0.76 -8.53
N VAL A 15 -3.81 -0.61 -7.21
CA VAL A 15 -4.62 -1.56 -6.42
C VAL A 15 -6.07 -1.55 -6.88
N ARG A 16 -6.65 -0.38 -7.17
CA ARG A 16 -8.04 -0.27 -7.68
C ARG A 16 -8.22 -0.90 -9.06
N VAL A 17 -7.22 -0.84 -9.91
CA VAL A 17 -7.25 -1.42 -11.27
C VAL A 17 -7.02 -2.93 -11.21
N ARG A 18 -5.94 -3.39 -10.56
CA ARG A 18 -5.52 -4.80 -10.57
C ARG A 18 -6.24 -5.67 -9.56
N ALA A 19 -6.63 -5.09 -8.42
CA ALA A 19 -7.23 -5.82 -7.31
C ALA A 19 -8.45 -5.06 -6.75
N PRO A 20 -9.51 -4.85 -7.55
CA PRO A 20 -10.67 -4.04 -7.15
C PRO A 20 -11.41 -4.61 -5.93
N GLN A 21 -11.20 -5.89 -5.59
CA GLN A 21 -11.76 -6.50 -4.39
C GLN A 21 -10.99 -6.15 -3.10
N VAL A 22 -9.76 -5.63 -3.22
CA VAL A 22 -8.99 -5.15 -2.07
C VAL A 22 -9.52 -3.78 -1.68
N GLU A 23 -9.96 -3.66 -0.43
CA GLU A 23 -10.31 -2.38 0.14
C GLU A 23 -9.03 -1.59 0.44
N ALA A 24 -8.68 -0.70 -0.49
CA ALA A 24 -7.61 0.27 -0.32
C ALA A 24 -8.18 1.61 0.15
N ALA A 25 -7.57 2.21 1.16
CA ALA A 25 -7.91 3.55 1.65
C ALA A 25 -6.63 4.35 1.91
N ARG A 26 -6.57 5.56 1.36
CA ARG A 26 -5.47 6.52 1.62
C ARG A 26 -5.72 7.17 2.98
N VAL A 27 -4.78 7.03 3.90
CA VAL A 27 -4.87 7.60 5.24
C VAL A 27 -3.78 8.66 5.42
N HIS A 28 -4.21 9.87 5.77
CA HIS A 28 -3.33 10.96 6.18
C HIS A 28 -3.68 11.31 7.61
N ARG A 29 -2.77 11.00 8.54
CA ARG A 29 -2.89 11.47 9.91
C ARG A 29 -2.23 12.84 9.96
N GLY A 30 -3.06 13.89 10.07
CA GLY A 30 -2.56 15.25 10.29
C GLY A 30 -1.79 15.33 11.60
N ILE A 31 -0.82 16.25 11.66
CA ILE A 31 0.12 16.48 12.78
C ILE A 31 -0.60 16.71 14.13
N THR A 32 -1.91 16.96 14.12
CA THR A 32 -2.74 17.27 15.29
C THR A 32 -3.23 16.06 16.09
N THR A 33 -3.23 14.85 15.51
CA THR A 33 -3.49 13.64 16.31
C THR A 33 -2.14 13.12 16.74
N GLN A 34 -1.82 13.24 18.04
CA GLN A 34 -0.63 12.66 18.64
C GLN A 34 -0.34 11.31 18.00
N ALA A 35 0.70 11.25 17.17
CA ALA A 35 1.19 10.01 16.60
C ALA A 35 1.70 9.20 17.80
N GLN A 36 0.79 8.47 18.44
CA GLN A 36 1.09 7.60 19.56
C GLN A 36 1.99 6.50 19.01
N GLY A 37 3.30 6.68 19.18
CA GLY A 37 4.32 5.66 18.91
C GLY A 37 4.59 5.42 17.42
N GLY A 38 5.40 6.27 16.78
CA GLY A 38 6.15 5.90 15.56
C GLY A 38 5.33 5.58 14.31
N GLU A 39 4.00 5.74 14.33
CA GLU A 39 3.14 5.43 13.20
C GLU A 39 3.36 6.43 12.03
N PRO A 40 3.36 5.96 10.77
CA PRO A 40 3.56 6.81 9.61
C PRO A 40 2.41 7.81 9.45
N LEU A 41 2.74 9.06 9.09
CA LEU A 41 1.74 10.12 8.86
C LEU A 41 0.92 9.89 7.59
N LEU A 42 1.50 9.20 6.60
CA LEU A 42 0.91 8.92 5.29
C LEU A 42 1.08 7.43 4.97
N PHE A 43 -0.03 6.72 4.79
CA PHE A 43 -0.01 5.30 4.44
C PHE A 43 -1.27 4.90 3.67
N ILE A 44 -1.18 3.81 2.92
CA ILE A 44 -2.36 3.12 2.37
C ILE A 44 -2.74 2.00 3.33
N ARG A 45 -3.99 2.02 3.77
CA ARG A 45 -4.61 0.90 4.47
C ARG A 45 -5.22 -0.04 3.45
N VAL A 46 -4.82 -1.30 3.47
CA VAL A 46 -5.32 -2.34 2.56
C VAL A 46 -5.90 -3.50 3.35
N SER A 47 -7.07 -3.99 2.93
CA SER A 47 -7.79 -5.07 3.60
C SER A 47 -8.52 -5.92 2.56
N TYR A 48 -8.62 -7.22 2.80
CA TYR A 48 -9.42 -8.12 1.97
C TYR A 48 -10.14 -9.14 2.85
N ARG A 49 -11.48 -9.14 2.84
CA ARG A 49 -12.30 -10.02 3.69
C ARG A 49 -11.84 -10.00 5.15
N THR A 50 -11.37 -11.13 5.67
CA THR A 50 -10.84 -11.29 7.04
C THR A 50 -9.34 -11.03 7.16
N ASN A 51 -8.64 -10.85 6.03
CA ASN A 51 -7.22 -10.51 5.99
C ASN A 51 -7.05 -8.98 5.95
N GLY A 52 -6.83 -8.38 7.11
CA GLY A 52 -6.59 -6.94 7.24
C GLY A 52 -7.07 -6.38 8.58
N PRO A 53 -6.92 -5.06 8.82
CA PRO A 53 -6.28 -4.09 7.95
C PRO A 53 -4.75 -4.13 8.04
N ARG A 54 -4.06 -4.05 6.89
CA ARG A 54 -2.60 -3.89 6.80
C ARG A 54 -2.26 -2.50 6.29
N ARG A 55 -1.03 -2.04 6.57
CA ARG A 55 -0.57 -0.69 6.22
C ARG A 55 0.63 -0.77 5.30
N VAL A 56 0.60 0.03 4.25
CA VAL A 56 1.67 0.18 3.26
C VAL A 56 2.16 1.61 3.29
N VAL A 57 3.47 1.78 3.37
CA VAL A 57 4.13 3.08 3.34
C VAL A 57 5.10 3.13 2.17
N TRP A 58 5.38 4.36 1.74
CA TRP A 58 6.52 4.61 0.87
C TRP A 58 7.77 4.84 1.74
N ASP A 59 8.81 4.05 1.52
CA ASP A 59 10.11 4.25 2.14
C ASP A 59 10.96 5.16 1.25
N ASP A 60 11.22 6.39 1.70
CA ASP A 60 12.00 7.33 0.90
C ASP A 60 13.50 7.01 0.92
N GLY A 61 14.00 6.33 1.95
CA GLY A 61 15.41 5.93 2.06
C GLY A 61 15.78 4.81 1.09
N LEU A 62 14.87 3.86 0.89
CA LEU A 62 15.03 2.74 -0.05
C LEU A 62 14.40 3.02 -1.42
N GLY A 63 13.53 4.02 -1.52
CA GLY A 63 12.80 4.34 -2.74
C GLY A 63 11.84 3.22 -3.17
N VAL A 64 11.19 2.54 -2.21
CA VAL A 64 10.26 1.42 -2.46
C VAL A 64 9.05 1.48 -1.55
N TYR A 65 7.92 0.90 -2.00
CA TYR A 65 6.81 0.59 -1.11
C TYR A 65 7.20 -0.56 -0.18
N ARG A 66 6.75 -0.49 1.07
CA ARG A 66 6.93 -1.56 2.05
C ARG A 66 5.73 -1.69 2.96
N TRP A 67 5.57 -2.87 3.53
CA TRP A 67 4.63 -3.07 4.62
C TRP A 67 5.12 -2.35 5.88
N ASP A 68 4.26 -1.51 6.44
CA ASP A 68 4.46 -0.91 7.75
C ASP A 68 3.93 -1.81 8.87
N SER A 69 2.82 -2.50 8.63
CA SER A 69 2.12 -3.30 9.64
C SER A 69 1.66 -4.65 9.11
N GLY A 70 1.52 -5.62 10.03
CA GLY A 70 1.06 -6.98 9.75
C GLY A 70 2.18 -8.03 9.81
N PRO A 71 1.91 -9.28 9.41
CA PRO A 71 2.89 -10.38 9.48
C PRO A 71 4.09 -10.17 8.55
N ASN A 72 3.94 -9.31 7.54
CA ASN A 72 4.97 -8.97 6.57
C ASN A 72 5.60 -7.60 6.85
N ALA A 73 5.44 -7.02 8.05
CA ALA A 73 6.00 -5.70 8.36
C ALA A 73 7.50 -5.64 8.05
N GLY A 74 7.94 -4.56 7.37
CA GLY A 74 9.30 -4.39 6.88
C GLY A 74 9.62 -5.06 5.55
N VAL A 75 8.74 -5.92 5.02
CA VAL A 75 8.94 -6.54 3.70
C VAL A 75 8.70 -5.52 2.60
N GLN A 76 9.62 -5.48 1.64
CA GLN A 76 9.58 -4.60 0.48
C GLN A 76 8.62 -5.15 -0.58
N LEU A 77 7.75 -4.28 -1.07
CA LEU A 77 6.80 -4.55 -2.15
C LEU A 77 7.36 -4.19 -3.54
N GLY A 78 8.40 -3.35 -3.57
CA GLY A 78 9.04 -2.85 -4.79
C GLY A 78 8.78 -1.35 -4.99
N ARG A 79 9.45 -0.74 -5.98
CA ARG A 79 9.26 0.68 -6.34
C ARG A 79 8.09 0.92 -7.30
N ASP A 80 7.76 -0.10 -8.08
CA ASP A 80 6.72 -0.01 -9.10
C ASP A 80 5.34 -0.19 -8.45
N PRO A 81 4.41 0.77 -8.61
CA PRO A 81 3.11 0.76 -7.95
C PRO A 81 2.26 -0.45 -8.39
N GLU A 82 2.38 -0.84 -9.65
CA GLU A 82 1.70 -2.02 -10.20
C GLU A 82 2.20 -3.31 -9.57
N GLN A 83 3.52 -3.55 -9.57
CA GLN A 83 4.11 -4.72 -8.91
C GLN A 83 3.78 -4.75 -7.41
N ALA A 84 3.80 -3.59 -6.76
CA ALA A 84 3.41 -3.50 -5.35
C ALA A 84 1.93 -3.84 -5.14
N ALA A 85 1.03 -3.45 -6.05
CA ALA A 85 -0.38 -3.82 -6.00
C ALA A 85 -0.61 -5.33 -6.15
N ASP A 86 0.07 -5.99 -7.09
CA ASP A 86 0.06 -7.45 -7.22
C ASP A 86 0.51 -8.14 -5.93
N ARG A 87 1.64 -7.68 -5.38
CA ARG A 87 2.19 -8.22 -4.13
C ARG A 87 1.25 -7.97 -2.94
N ILE A 88 0.56 -6.84 -2.90
CA ILE A 88 -0.46 -6.54 -1.90
C ILE A 88 -1.62 -7.54 -2.01
N ALA A 89 -2.16 -7.73 -3.20
CA ALA A 89 -3.27 -8.64 -3.42
C ALA A 89 -2.89 -10.09 -3.11
N GLN A 90 -1.72 -10.54 -3.57
CA GLN A 90 -1.15 -11.84 -3.25
C GLN A 90 -0.99 -12.03 -1.73
N ALA A 91 -0.44 -11.05 -1.02
CA ALA A 91 -0.25 -11.12 0.43
C ALA A 91 -1.55 -11.11 1.24
N LEU A 92 -2.62 -10.55 0.67
CA LEU A 92 -3.97 -10.54 1.24
C LEU A 92 -4.79 -11.77 0.82
N GLY A 93 -4.32 -12.54 -0.18
CA GLY A 93 -5.06 -13.63 -0.79
C GLY A 93 -6.25 -13.16 -1.64
N ALA A 94 -6.22 -11.92 -2.10
CA ALA A 94 -7.21 -11.37 -3.00
C ALA A 94 -6.91 -11.81 -4.45
N PRO A 95 -7.93 -12.08 -5.26
CA PRO A 95 -7.72 -12.23 -6.69
C PRO A 95 -7.24 -10.90 -7.28
N PHE A 96 -6.20 -10.97 -8.09
CA PHE A 96 -5.67 -9.86 -8.84
C PHE A 96 -5.48 -10.27 -10.29
N ASP A 97 -5.55 -9.29 -11.18
CA ASP A 97 -5.20 -9.44 -12.59
C ASP A 97 -3.73 -9.07 -12.74
N PRO A 98 -2.79 -10.03 -12.76
CA PRO A 98 -1.42 -9.73 -13.08
C PRO A 98 -1.37 -9.27 -14.53
N ALA A 99 -0.76 -8.11 -14.79
CA ALA A 99 -0.36 -7.79 -16.16
C ALA A 99 0.42 -8.97 -16.76
N PRO A 100 0.24 -9.23 -18.07
CA PRO A 100 0.88 -10.36 -18.72
C PRO A 100 2.38 -10.28 -18.44
N ALA A 101 2.89 -11.33 -17.78
CA ALA A 101 4.31 -11.53 -17.66
C ALA A 101 4.83 -11.66 -19.10
N THR A 102 5.49 -10.62 -19.60
CA THR A 102 6.36 -10.78 -20.75
C THR A 102 7.55 -11.58 -20.25
N GLU A 103 7.46 -12.89 -20.41
CA GLU A 103 8.60 -13.83 -20.38
C GLU A 103 9.60 -13.52 -21.51
#